data_AF-A0A920IF33-F1
#
_entry.id   AF-A0A920IF33-F1
#
_cell.length_a   1.000
_cell.length_b   1.000
_cell.length_c   1.000
_cell.angle_alpha   90.00
_cell.angle_beta   90.00
_cell.angle_gamma   90.00
#
_symmetry.space_group_name_H-M   'P 1'
#
loop_
_entity.id
_entity.type
_entity.pdbx_description
1 polymer ?
#
loop_
_entity_poly.entity_id
_entity_poly.type
_entity_poly.pdbx_seq_one_letter_code
_entity_poly.pdbx_strand_id
1 'polypeptide(L)' 'MWFDTNLSKHHHFYDEEEDKLVDIQEKEINFSKFPEAPNGKNIKSVDIIINIKKD' A
#
# COMPACT_ATOMS: atom_id res chain seq x y z
N MET A 1 0.79 -15.52 2.44
CA MET A 1 0.09 -14.75 3.49
C MET A 1 1.16 -13.96 4.21
N TRP A 2 1.21 -12.65 4.01
CA TRP A 2 2.21 -11.78 4.63
C TRP A 2 1.62 -11.15 5.89
N PHE A 3 2.43 -11.10 6.94
CA PHE A 3 2.10 -10.44 8.20
C PHE A 3 3.00 -9.22 8.32
N ASP A 4 2.40 -8.05 8.15
CA ASP A 4 3.05 -6.78 8.39
C ASP A 4 3.12 -6.52 9.91
N THR A 5 4.35 -6.37 10.43
CA THR A 5 4.61 -6.04 11.84
C THR A 5 4.85 -4.54 12.06
N ASN A 6 4.95 -3.76 10.99
CA ASN A 6 5.19 -2.32 11.05
C ASN A 6 3.85 -1.61 11.27
N LEU A 7 3.69 -1.01 12.46
CA LEU A 7 2.45 -0.30 12.82
C LEU A 7 2.41 1.14 12.31
N SER A 8 3.49 1.60 11.67
CA SER A 8 3.57 2.95 11.09
C SER A 8 2.76 3.03 9.82
N LYS A 9 2.39 4.23 9.37
CA LYS A 9 1.82 4.39 8.03
C LYS A 9 2.91 4.17 6.98
N HIS A 10 2.69 3.21 6.10
CA HIS A 10 3.57 2.89 4.98
C HIS A 10 2.78 2.09 3.93
N HIS A 11 3.40 1.85 2.78
CA HIS A 11 2.84 1.01 1.70
C HIS A 11 3.84 -0.09 1.33
N HIS A 12 3.47 -1.00 0.42
CA HIS A 12 4.35 -2.12 0.06
C HIS A 12 4.49 -2.32 -1.45
N PHE A 13 5.70 -2.66 -1.87
CA PHE A 13 5.91 -3.47 -3.06
C PHE A 13 5.72 -4.94 -2.70
N TYR A 14 5.11 -5.71 -3.59
CA TYR A 14 5.13 -7.16 -3.55
C TYR A 14 6.03 -7.70 -4.66
N ASP A 15 7.08 -8.41 -4.27
CA ASP A 15 8.00 -9.11 -5.15
C ASP A 15 7.57 -10.58 -5.26
N GLU A 16 7.06 -10.94 -6.43
CA GLU A 16 6.51 -12.28 -6.69
C GLU A 16 7.61 -13.36 -6.76
N GLU A 17 8.83 -13.00 -7.18
CA GLU A 17 9.93 -13.96 -7.31
C GLU A 17 10.50 -14.37 -5.94
N GLU A 18 10.63 -13.39 -5.05
CA GLU A 18 11.15 -13.61 -3.70
C GLU A 18 10.05 -13.82 -2.64
N ASP A 19 8.77 -13.75 -3.04
CA ASP A 19 7.59 -13.87 -2.19
C ASP A 19 7.61 -12.93 -0.96
N LYS A 20 8.09 -11.70 -1.15
CA LYS A 20 8.35 -10.74 -0.06
C LYS A 20 7.64 -9.40 -0.25
N LEU A 21 7.40 -8.72 0.87
CA LEU A 21 6.99 -7.31 0.89
C LEU A 21 8.21 -6.42 1.13
N VAL A 22 8.22 -5.25 0.48
CA VAL A 22 9.23 -4.20 0.68
C VAL A 22 8.52 -2.91 1.03
N ASP A 23 8.88 -2.33 2.18
CA ASP A 23 8.29 -1.08 2.69
C ASP A 23 8.55 0.11 1.78
N ILE A 24 7.51 0.91 1.59
CA ILE A 24 7.53 2.22 0.93
C ILE A 24 7.20 3.26 1.99
N GLN A 25 8.06 4.27 2.15
CA GLN A 25 7.79 5.32 3.13
C GLN A 25 6.58 6.16 2.70
N GLU A 26 5.74 6.58 3.65
CA GLU A 26 4.54 7.38 3.36
C GLU A 26 4.82 8.62 2.49
N LYS A 27 5.98 9.26 2.67
CA LYS A 27 6.39 10.45 1.92
C LYS A 27 6.70 10.20 0.44
N GLU A 28 6.90 8.93 0.05
CA GLU A 28 7.25 8.54 -1.33
C GLU A 28 6.01 8.37 -2.21
N ILE A 29 4.82 8.30 -1.62
CA ILE A 29 3.55 8.22 -2.34
C ILE A 29 2.74 9.49 -2.10
N ASN A 30 2.37 10.16 -3.20
CA ASN A 30 1.43 11.27 -3.17
C ASN A 30 0.22 10.93 -4.04
N PHE A 31 -0.96 10.91 -3.44
CA PHE A 31 -2.20 10.72 -4.18
C PHE A 31 -2.72 12.08 -4.66
N SER A 32 -2.79 12.26 -5.98
CA SER A 32 -3.36 13.47 -6.58
C SER A 32 -4.88 13.57 -6.40
N LYS A 33 -5.56 12.43 -6.22
CA LYS A 33 -7.01 12.37 -6.01
C LYS A 33 -7.41 11.09 -5.28
N PHE A 34 -8.37 11.21 -4.37
CA PHE A 34 -9.09 10.08 -3.79
C PHE A 34 -10.53 10.02 -4.34
N PRO A 35 -11.13 8.83 -4.45
CA PRO A 35 -12.56 8.72 -4.72
C PRO A 35 -13.37 9.28 -3.55
N GLU A 36 -14.61 9.69 -3.81
CA GLU A 36 -15.52 10.07 -2.74
C GLU A 36 -15.96 8.82 -1.96
N ALA A 37 -15.99 8.93 -0.64
CA ALA A 37 -16.56 7.90 0.20
C ALA A 37 -18.08 7.80 -0.09
N PRO A 38 -18.66 6.57 -0.14
CA PRO A 38 -20.10 6.41 -0.25
C PRO A 38 -20.85 7.12 0.89
N ASN A 39 -22.11 7.51 0.64
CA ASN A 39 -22.92 8.23 1.62
C ASN A 39 -22.88 7.61 3.03
N GLY A 40 -22.63 8.46 4.03
CA GLY A 40 -22.54 8.07 5.43
C GLY A 40 -21.24 7.35 5.82
N LYS A 41 -20.23 7.31 4.95
CA LYS A 41 -18.93 6.69 5.23
C LYS A 41 -17.78 7.68 5.10
N ASN A 42 -16.68 7.40 5.81
CA ASN A 42 -15.41 8.09 5.69
C ASN A 42 -14.33 7.09 5.24
N ILE A 43 -13.33 7.57 4.51
CA ILE A 43 -12.14 6.76 4.19
C ILE A 43 -11.32 6.61 5.46
N LYS A 44 -11.12 5.38 5.92
CA LYS A 44 -10.33 5.07 7.14
C LYS A 44 -8.86 4.86 6.83
N SER A 45 -8.54 4.16 5.75
CA SER A 45 -7.19 3.86 5.28
C SER A 45 -7.21 3.60 3.78
N VAL A 46 -6.05 3.69 3.15
CA VAL A 46 -5.81 3.30 1.76
C VAL A 46 -4.57 2.42 1.73
N ASP A 47 -4.76 1.17 1.35
CA ASP A 47 -3.69 0.17 1.26
C ASP A 47 -3.35 -0.01 -0.23
N ILE A 48 -2.07 0.22 -0.60
CA ILE A 48 -1.56 -0.01 -1.95
C ILE A 48 -0.62 -1.22 -1.91
N ILE A 49 -0.80 -2.12 -2.87
CA ILE A 49 0.15 -3.17 -3.22
C ILE A 49 0.57 -2.95 -4.67
N ILE A 50 1.88 -2.81 -4.91
CA ILE A 50 2.45 -2.72 -6.26
C ILE A 50 3.17 -4.04 -6.55
N ASN A 51 2.65 -4.80 -7.51
CA ASN A 51 3.29 -6.05 -7.95
C ASN A 51 4.43 -5.72 -8.92
N ILE A 52 5.63 -6.21 -8.62
CA ILE A 52 6.80 -6.06 -9.48
C ILE A 52 7.24 -7.43 -10.01
N LYS A 53 7.84 -7.44 -11.19
CA LYS A 53 8.48 -8.61 -11.80
C LYS A 53 9.81 -8.19 -12.40
N LYS A 54 10.75 -9.12 -12.54
CA LYS A 54 11.97 -8.88 -13.28
C LYS A 54 11.66 -8.75 -14.79
N ASP A 55 12.44 -7.93 -15.48
CA ASP A 55 12.35 -7.74 -16.94
C ASP A 55 12.64 -9.04 -17.72
#